data_AF-A0A9J7KND1-F1
#
_entry.id   AF-A0A9J7KND1-F1
#
_cell.length_a   1.000
_cell.length_b   1.000
_cell.length_c   1.000
_cell.angle_alpha   90.00
_cell.angle_beta   90.00
_cell.angle_gamma   90.00
#
_symmetry.space_group_name_H-M   'P 1'
#
loop_
_entity.id
_entity.type
_entity.pdbx_description
1 polymer ?
#
loop_
_entity_poly.entity_id
_entity_poly.type
_entity_poly.pdbx_seq_one_letter_code
_entity_poly.pdbx_strand_id
1 'polypeptide(L)'
;MRTLPSWIGVVVWCLFYNGVSSQPRDCQVGDGTSYRGTVAVTRTGRTCQRWDSQTPHGHDRTPANYPQAGLEQNYCRNPDGEPGVWCFTTDPGMRWELCDIPCVCESLTTDTGTFTSPNYPDNYPENLNCRYEISVTPPKVIRLTFTYFELEDPFDWVYVYDGNTTDSTFQISEKPTILL
;
A
#
# COMPACT_ATOMS: atom_id res chain seq x y z
N MET A 1 -20.06 -23.12 -2.01
CA MET A 1 -20.79 -21.88 -1.67
C MET A 1 -20.32 -21.43 -0.29
N ARG A 2 -19.39 -20.47 -0.23
CA ARG A 2 -19.02 -19.73 0.98
C ARG A 2 -18.82 -18.27 0.55
N THR A 3 -19.37 -17.35 1.32
CA THR A 3 -19.56 -15.92 1.02
C THR A 3 -18.65 -15.03 1.90
N LEU A 4 -17.89 -14.11 1.27
CA LEU A 4 -17.32 -12.78 1.67
C LEU A 4 -16.45 -12.64 2.96
N PRO A 5 -15.57 -11.61 3.18
CA PRO A 5 -15.28 -10.37 2.41
C PRO A 5 -13.78 -9.86 2.26
N SER A 6 -13.48 -9.18 1.12
CA SER A 6 -12.87 -7.82 0.91
C SER A 6 -11.36 -7.44 1.04
N TRP A 7 -10.86 -6.77 -0.04
CA TRP A 7 -10.06 -5.51 -0.21
C TRP A 7 -8.68 -5.64 -0.91
N ILE A 8 -8.52 -5.09 -2.12
CA ILE A 8 -7.26 -4.74 -2.78
C ILE A 8 -7.35 -3.40 -3.50
N GLY A 9 -6.32 -2.57 -3.32
CA GLY A 9 -6.01 -1.47 -4.24
C GLY A 9 -4.71 -1.74 -4.99
N VAL A 10 -4.77 -1.88 -6.30
CA VAL A 10 -3.58 -1.90 -7.17
C VAL A 10 -3.34 -0.49 -7.69
N VAL A 11 -2.09 -0.02 -7.61
CA VAL A 11 -1.67 1.34 -7.98
C VAL A 11 -0.46 1.25 -8.91
N VAL A 12 -0.62 1.48 -10.22
CA VAL A 12 0.47 1.46 -11.20
C VAL A 12 0.98 2.88 -11.41
N TRP A 13 2.24 3.16 -11.07
CA TRP A 13 2.85 4.48 -11.26
C TRP A 13 3.79 4.47 -12.49
N CYS A 14 3.59 5.38 -13.43
CA CYS A 14 4.49 5.64 -14.55
C CYS A 14 5.34 6.89 -14.26
N LEU A 15 6.67 6.80 -14.33
CA LEU A 15 7.55 7.95 -14.08
C LEU A 15 8.67 8.12 -15.11
N PHE A 16 9.04 9.39 -15.34
CA PHE A 16 10.21 9.80 -16.13
C PHE A 16 11.26 10.51 -15.24
N TYR A 17 12.41 9.84 -15.09
CA TYR A 17 13.74 10.30 -14.62
C TYR A 17 14.14 10.33 -13.11
N ASN A 18 15.32 9.72 -12.88
CA ASN A 18 16.35 9.76 -11.82
C ASN A 18 16.00 9.61 -10.32
N GLY A 19 16.37 8.43 -9.77
CA GLY A 19 17.13 8.38 -8.51
C GLY A 19 16.64 7.40 -7.44
N VAL A 20 17.48 6.38 -7.21
CA VAL A 20 17.68 5.58 -5.98
C VAL A 20 16.81 4.33 -5.77
N SER A 21 17.54 3.23 -5.51
CA SER A 21 17.10 1.89 -5.11
C SER A 21 16.82 1.76 -3.61
N SER A 22 15.85 0.92 -3.24
CA SER A 22 16.07 -0.20 -2.31
C SER A 22 14.79 -1.05 -2.16
N GLN A 23 14.98 -2.36 -2.07
CA GLN A 23 13.98 -3.44 -1.99
C GLN A 23 12.90 -3.27 -0.90
N PRO A 24 11.72 -3.91 -1.02
CA PRO A 24 10.63 -3.79 -0.05
C PRO A 24 10.90 -4.68 1.17
N ARG A 25 11.68 -4.17 2.14
CA ARG A 25 11.62 -4.65 3.53
C ARG A 25 10.55 -3.93 4.37
N ASP A 26 9.81 -3.02 3.74
CA ASP A 26 8.87 -2.10 4.38
C ASP A 26 7.45 -2.19 3.77
N CYS A 27 6.99 -3.39 3.40
CA CYS A 27 5.64 -3.62 2.90
C CYS A 27 4.71 -4.21 3.98
N GLN A 28 3.45 -3.75 4.00
CA GLN A 28 2.37 -4.45 4.70
C GLN A 28 1.92 -5.65 3.86
N VAL A 29 1.82 -6.82 4.49
CA VAL A 29 1.23 -8.03 3.92
C VAL A 29 0.05 -8.45 4.80
N GLY A 30 -1.10 -8.72 4.19
CA GLY A 30 -2.34 -9.01 4.93
C GLY A 30 -2.72 -7.87 5.86
N ASP A 31 -3.03 -8.20 7.11
CA ASP A 31 -3.38 -7.24 8.18
C ASP A 31 -2.19 -6.43 8.71
N GLY A 32 -0.96 -6.73 8.29
CA GLY A 32 0.24 -6.01 8.72
C GLY A 32 0.71 -6.29 10.16
N THR A 33 0.23 -7.36 10.80
CA THR A 33 0.73 -7.80 12.13
C THR A 33 2.25 -8.04 12.16
N SER A 34 2.83 -8.46 11.04
CA SER A 34 4.28 -8.69 10.87
C SER A 34 5.05 -7.46 10.40
N TYR A 35 4.38 -6.36 10.07
CA TYR A 35 5.04 -5.15 9.57
C TYR A 35 5.95 -4.54 10.63
N ARG A 36 7.21 -4.26 10.26
CA ARG A 36 8.23 -3.69 11.15
C ARG A 36 8.95 -2.48 10.53
N GLY A 37 8.37 -1.88 9.50
CA GLY A 37 8.93 -0.66 8.89
C GLY A 37 8.79 0.58 9.78
N THR A 38 9.23 1.71 9.26
CA THR A 38 9.40 2.97 10.02
C THR A 38 8.42 4.08 9.64
N VAL A 39 7.39 3.75 8.85
CA VAL A 39 6.33 4.73 8.52
C VAL A 39 5.65 5.19 9.81
N ALA A 40 5.57 6.51 9.99
CA ALA A 40 5.06 7.18 11.19
C ALA A 40 4.02 8.27 10.87
N VAL A 41 3.35 8.11 9.73
CA VAL A 41 2.28 8.97 9.25
C VAL A 41 1.10 8.12 8.79
N THR A 42 -0.10 8.60 9.06
CA THR A 42 -1.37 7.96 8.66
C THR A 42 -1.65 8.18 7.17
N ARG A 43 -2.64 7.47 6.62
CA ARG A 43 -3.08 7.62 5.21
C ARG A 43 -3.48 9.04 4.81
N THR A 44 -3.90 9.87 5.76
CA THR A 44 -4.25 11.28 5.52
C THR A 44 -3.10 12.24 5.85
N GLY A 45 -1.92 11.72 6.18
CA GLY A 45 -0.73 12.52 6.49
C GLY A 45 -0.62 13.01 7.93
N ARG A 46 -1.51 12.60 8.85
CA ARG A 46 -1.37 12.94 10.28
C ARG A 46 -0.18 12.22 10.89
N THR A 47 0.61 12.93 11.69
CA THR A 47 1.75 12.36 12.42
C THR A 47 1.28 11.42 13.52
N CYS A 48 1.89 10.24 13.60
CA CYS A 48 1.61 9.26 14.64
C CYS A 48 2.11 9.68 16.02
N GLN A 49 1.33 9.40 17.05
CA GLN A 49 1.71 9.45 18.46
C GLN A 49 2.60 8.25 18.80
N ARG A 50 3.61 8.45 19.67
CA ARG A 50 4.46 7.35 20.15
C ARG A 50 3.66 6.37 21.00
N TRP A 51 3.91 5.07 20.83
CA TRP A 51 3.21 4.01 21.56
C TRP A 51 3.46 3.99 23.07
N ASP A 52 4.56 4.61 23.52
CA ASP A 52 4.87 4.83 24.93
C ASP A 52 4.35 6.17 25.47
N SER A 53 3.73 7.01 24.63
CA SER A 53 3.09 8.26 25.02
C SER A 53 1.62 8.04 25.38
N GLN A 54 1.13 8.80 26.36
CA GLN A 54 -0.28 8.82 26.77
C GLN A 54 -0.97 10.15 26.42
N THR A 55 -0.39 10.93 25.50
CA THR A 55 -0.90 12.24 25.07
C THR A 55 -0.65 12.42 23.57
N PRO A 56 -1.62 12.99 22.81
CA PRO A 56 -2.96 13.42 23.24
C PRO A 56 -3.92 12.28 23.63
N HIS A 57 -3.68 11.06 23.15
CA HIS A 57 -4.59 9.94 23.37
C HIS A 57 -4.02 8.94 24.37
N GLY A 58 -4.60 8.85 25.56
CA GLY A 58 -4.29 7.77 26.51
C GLY A 58 -4.81 6.41 25.99
N HIS A 59 -4.03 5.34 26.15
CA HIS A 59 -4.34 3.99 25.64
C HIS A 59 -3.54 2.86 26.31
N ASP A 60 -4.08 1.64 26.20
CA ASP A 60 -3.44 0.41 26.71
C ASP A 60 -2.56 -0.33 25.70
N ARG A 61 -2.50 0.08 24.43
CA ARG A 61 -1.57 -0.49 23.42
C ARG A 61 -0.15 0.02 23.63
N THR A 62 0.46 -0.32 24.76
CA THR A 62 1.81 0.10 25.11
C THR A 62 2.81 -1.03 24.83
N PRO A 63 4.11 -0.72 24.65
CA PRO A 63 5.15 -1.75 24.52
C PRO A 63 5.19 -2.73 25.70
N ALA A 64 4.78 -2.28 26.89
CA ALA A 64 4.70 -3.12 28.09
C ALA A 64 3.55 -4.13 28.01
N ASN A 65 2.39 -3.72 27.49
CA ASN A 65 1.21 -4.59 27.37
C ASN A 65 1.28 -5.51 26.14
N TYR A 66 1.97 -5.09 25.07
CA TYR A 66 2.10 -5.81 23.80
C TYR A 66 3.57 -5.96 23.37
N PRO A 67 4.39 -6.71 24.13
CA PRO A 67 5.85 -6.75 23.93
C PRO A 67 6.28 -7.38 22.60
N GLN A 68 5.45 -8.23 21.98
CA GLN A 68 5.76 -8.91 20.71
C GLN A 68 5.23 -8.16 19.47
N ALA A 69 4.43 -7.09 19.67
CA ALA A 69 3.84 -6.34 18.57
C ALA A 69 4.81 -5.32 17.94
N GLY A 70 6.03 -5.17 18.48
CA GLY A 70 7.05 -4.27 17.92
C GLY A 70 6.63 -2.80 17.97
N LEU A 71 5.95 -2.38 19.06
CA LEU A 71 5.44 -1.03 19.29
C LEU A 71 6.56 -0.01 19.56
N GLU A 72 7.47 0.14 18.62
CA GLU A 72 8.63 1.02 18.72
C GLU A 72 8.28 2.43 18.22
N GLN A 73 8.75 3.44 18.94
CA GLN A 73 8.55 4.85 18.60
C GLN A 73 7.06 5.15 18.33
N ASN A 74 6.76 5.80 17.20
CA ASN A 74 5.43 6.08 16.69
C ASN A 74 5.19 5.39 15.34
N TYR A 75 5.89 4.29 15.06
CA TYR A 75 5.75 3.60 13.79
C TYR A 75 4.42 2.86 13.71
N CYS A 76 3.79 2.84 12.54
CA CYS A 76 2.51 2.16 12.34
C CYS A 76 2.63 0.66 12.64
N ARG A 77 1.69 0.12 13.41
CA ARG A 77 1.67 -1.30 13.83
C ARG A 77 0.24 -1.81 13.90
N ASN A 78 0.10 -3.12 13.99
CA ASN A 78 -1.19 -3.77 14.24
C ASN A 78 -1.08 -4.74 15.42
N PRO A 79 -1.18 -4.24 16.67
CA PRO A 79 -1.11 -5.08 17.87
C PRO A 79 -2.41 -5.85 18.17
N ASP A 80 -3.53 -5.45 17.56
CA ASP A 80 -4.89 -5.86 17.98
C ASP A 80 -5.77 -6.43 16.86
N GLY A 81 -5.20 -6.70 15.68
CA GLY A 81 -5.89 -7.42 14.59
C GLY A 81 -6.84 -6.54 13.78
N GLU A 82 -6.55 -5.25 13.69
CA GLU A 82 -7.23 -4.33 12.77
C GLU A 82 -6.99 -4.74 11.30
N PRO A 83 -7.76 -4.23 10.31
CA PRO A 83 -7.58 -4.59 8.90
C PRO A 83 -6.22 -4.19 8.29
N GLY A 84 -5.42 -3.38 8.98
CA GLY A 84 -4.10 -2.95 8.53
C GLY A 84 -3.30 -2.33 9.67
N VAL A 85 -2.05 -1.94 9.38
CA VAL A 85 -1.29 -1.19 10.39
C VAL A 85 -1.86 0.20 10.60
N TRP A 86 -1.82 0.64 11.84
CA TRP A 86 -2.41 1.89 12.26
C TRP A 86 -1.53 2.54 13.33
N CYS A 87 -1.87 3.77 13.69
CA CYS A 87 -1.29 4.44 14.85
C CYS A 87 -2.30 5.37 15.51
N PHE A 88 -2.10 5.67 16.80
CA PHE A 88 -2.71 6.86 17.40
C PHE A 88 -2.15 8.09 16.71
N THR A 89 -2.94 9.16 16.58
CA THR A 89 -2.46 10.39 15.93
C THR A 89 -2.09 11.45 16.95
N THR A 90 -1.28 12.42 16.55
CA THR A 90 -1.00 13.63 17.36
C THR A 90 -2.10 14.68 17.27
N ASP A 91 -3.10 14.48 16.42
CA ASP A 91 -4.27 15.34 16.27
C ASP A 91 -5.31 14.99 17.37
N PRO A 92 -5.68 15.92 18.27
CA PRO A 92 -6.68 15.68 19.30
C PRO A 92 -8.07 15.32 18.74
N GLY A 93 -8.38 15.74 17.51
CA GLY A 93 -9.65 15.46 16.83
C GLY A 93 -9.69 14.10 16.13
N MET A 94 -8.55 13.41 16.00
CA MET A 94 -8.46 12.09 15.37
C MET A 94 -7.71 11.13 16.28
N ARG A 95 -8.43 10.25 16.97
CA ARG A 95 -7.81 9.36 17.96
C ARG A 95 -6.77 8.43 17.34
N TRP A 96 -7.13 7.76 16.25
CA TRP A 96 -6.26 6.84 15.54
C TRP A 96 -6.70 6.75 14.08
N GLU A 97 -5.79 6.29 13.22
CA GLU A 97 -6.10 6.07 11.82
C GLU A 97 -5.18 5.00 11.22
N LEU A 98 -5.66 4.32 10.18
CA LEU A 98 -4.85 3.42 9.36
C LEU A 98 -3.69 4.18 8.68
N CYS A 99 -2.57 3.49 8.52
CA CYS A 99 -1.46 3.99 7.73
C CYS A 99 -1.45 3.33 6.36
N ASP A 100 -1.22 4.13 5.33
CA ASP A 100 -0.95 3.60 4.00
C ASP A 100 0.54 3.25 3.93
N ILE A 101 0.84 1.96 3.96
CA ILE A 101 2.20 1.45 3.81
C ILE A 101 2.47 1.19 2.33
N PRO A 102 3.32 1.98 1.66
CA PRO A 102 3.53 1.85 0.24
C PRO A 102 4.34 0.59 -0.08
N CYS A 103 3.69 -0.48 -0.50
CA CYS A 103 4.38 -1.70 -0.93
C CYS A 103 4.84 -1.54 -2.37
N VAL A 104 6.15 -1.44 -2.67
CA VAL A 104 6.61 -1.66 -4.07
C VAL A 104 6.55 -3.16 -4.31
N CYS A 105 5.65 -3.61 -5.18
CA CYS A 105 5.60 -4.98 -5.64
C CYS A 105 6.79 -5.27 -6.56
N GLU A 106 7.02 -4.41 -7.56
CA GLU A 106 8.12 -4.52 -8.50
C GLU A 106 8.45 -3.14 -9.11
N SER A 107 9.72 -2.93 -9.47
CA SER A 107 10.17 -1.77 -10.25
C SER A 107 10.68 -2.26 -11.60
N LEU A 108 9.99 -1.88 -12.67
CA LEU A 108 10.33 -2.22 -14.05
C LEU A 108 11.06 -1.04 -14.70
N THR A 109 12.32 -1.26 -15.06
CA THR A 109 13.19 -0.24 -15.68
C THR A 109 13.64 -0.62 -17.09
N THR A 110 13.17 -1.75 -17.62
CA THR A 110 13.52 -2.26 -18.94
C THR A 110 12.58 -1.72 -20.01
N ASP A 111 13.04 -1.71 -21.27
CA ASP A 111 12.23 -1.25 -22.41
C ASP A 111 10.97 -2.08 -22.65
N THR A 112 10.98 -3.33 -22.21
CA THR A 112 9.85 -4.26 -22.23
C THR A 112 9.87 -5.10 -20.96
N GLY A 113 8.70 -5.44 -20.43
CA GLY A 113 8.55 -6.31 -19.28
C GLY A 113 7.10 -6.76 -19.10
N THR A 114 6.90 -7.72 -18.22
CA THR A 114 5.58 -8.23 -17.82
C THR A 114 5.57 -8.37 -16.32
N PHE A 115 4.49 -7.92 -15.67
CA PHE A 115 4.26 -8.13 -14.25
C PHE A 115 2.91 -8.79 -14.05
N THR A 116 2.76 -9.50 -12.94
CA THR A 116 1.52 -10.17 -12.52
C THR A 116 1.15 -9.72 -11.12
N SER A 117 -0.10 -9.93 -10.72
CA SER A 117 -0.49 -9.79 -9.30
C SER A 117 0.41 -10.65 -8.41
N PRO A 118 0.68 -10.24 -7.16
CA PRO A 118 1.40 -11.09 -6.24
C PRO A 118 0.68 -12.42 -6.09
N ASN A 119 1.45 -13.51 -6.01
CA ASN A 119 0.96 -14.88 -5.90
C ASN A 119 0.34 -15.50 -7.17
N TYR A 120 0.27 -14.78 -8.30
CA TYR A 120 -0.17 -15.38 -9.57
C TYR A 120 0.68 -16.61 -9.94
N PRO A 121 0.08 -17.75 -10.36
CA PRO A 121 -1.28 -17.93 -10.87
C PRO A 121 -2.37 -18.17 -9.82
N ASP A 122 -2.02 -18.25 -8.53
CA ASP A 122 -3.00 -18.36 -7.45
C ASP A 122 -3.64 -16.99 -7.15
N ASN A 123 -4.68 -17.00 -6.31
CA ASN A 123 -5.34 -15.76 -5.88
C ASN A 123 -4.34 -14.84 -5.16
N TYR A 124 -4.50 -13.54 -5.39
CA TYR A 124 -3.73 -12.52 -4.68
C TYR A 124 -4.02 -12.55 -3.17
N PRO A 125 -3.07 -12.13 -2.31
CA PRO A 125 -3.29 -12.01 -0.87
C PRO A 125 -4.36 -10.96 -0.53
N GLU A 126 -5.13 -11.18 0.53
CA GLU A 126 -6.10 -10.20 1.04
C GLU A 126 -5.41 -8.89 1.51
N ASN A 127 -6.12 -7.75 1.42
CA ASN A 127 -5.68 -6.42 1.86
C ASN A 127 -4.37 -5.93 1.21
N LEU A 128 -4.10 -6.37 -0.02
CA LEU A 128 -2.93 -5.93 -0.76
C LEU A 128 -3.11 -4.48 -1.25
N ASN A 129 -2.24 -3.59 -0.79
CA ASN A 129 -2.05 -2.26 -1.35
C ASN A 129 -0.62 -2.17 -1.87
N CYS A 130 -0.41 -2.54 -3.14
CA CYS A 130 0.92 -2.49 -3.72
C CYS A 130 0.97 -1.75 -5.05
N ARG A 131 2.17 -1.21 -5.28
CA ARG A 131 2.50 -0.43 -6.44
C ARG A 131 3.56 -1.07 -7.32
N TYR A 132 3.33 -0.94 -8.62
CA TYR A 132 4.32 -1.26 -9.64
C TYR A 132 4.86 0.06 -10.17
N GLU A 133 6.18 0.22 -10.12
CA GLU A 133 6.86 1.42 -10.63
C GLU A 133 7.44 1.11 -12.00
N ILE A 134 6.99 1.82 -13.04
CA ILE A 134 7.45 1.59 -14.41
C ILE A 134 8.16 2.86 -14.87
N SER A 135 9.43 2.71 -15.27
CA SER A 135 10.26 3.82 -15.71
C SER A 135 11.03 3.46 -16.98
N VAL A 136 11.06 4.40 -17.92
CA VAL A 136 11.80 4.27 -19.19
C VAL A 136 12.57 5.56 -19.46
N THR A 137 13.70 5.45 -20.15
CA THR A 137 14.48 6.62 -20.54
C THR A 137 13.75 7.41 -21.63
N PRO A 138 13.49 8.73 -21.45
CA PRO A 138 12.95 9.59 -22.51
C PRO A 138 13.76 9.48 -23.81
N PRO A 139 13.13 9.65 -24.98
CA PRO A 139 11.75 10.11 -25.23
C PRO A 139 10.72 8.96 -25.41
N LYS A 140 10.92 7.82 -24.73
CA LYS A 140 10.06 6.64 -24.88
C LYS A 140 8.67 6.86 -24.28
N VAL A 141 7.66 6.19 -24.84
CA VAL A 141 6.28 6.17 -24.34
C VAL A 141 5.97 4.77 -23.81
N ILE A 142 5.35 4.70 -22.63
CA ILE A 142 4.97 3.44 -22.00
C ILE A 142 3.61 2.99 -22.56
N ARG A 143 3.55 1.76 -23.09
CA ARG A 143 2.29 1.13 -23.53
C ARG A 143 1.97 -0.03 -22.60
N LEU A 144 0.94 0.13 -21.78
CA LEU A 144 0.43 -0.92 -20.89
C LEU A 144 -0.60 -1.77 -21.62
N THR A 145 -0.52 -3.10 -21.46
CA THR A 145 -1.49 -4.04 -22.01
C THR A 145 -1.84 -5.07 -20.94
N PHE A 146 -3.12 -5.21 -20.63
CA PHE A 146 -3.63 -6.22 -19.70
C PHE A 146 -4.01 -7.48 -20.48
N THR A 147 -3.18 -8.52 -20.37
CA THR A 147 -3.43 -9.82 -21.03
C THR A 147 -4.43 -10.67 -20.25
N TYR A 148 -4.42 -10.56 -18.92
CA TYR A 148 -5.36 -11.19 -17.99
C TYR A 148 -5.76 -10.17 -16.92
N PHE A 149 -7.05 -10.09 -16.60
CA PHE A 149 -7.59 -9.10 -15.66
C PHE A 149 -8.89 -9.60 -15.04
N GLU A 150 -8.85 -9.97 -13.76
CA GLU A 150 -10.00 -10.34 -12.94
C GLU A 150 -9.82 -9.70 -11.56
N LEU A 151 -10.87 -9.05 -11.06
CA LEU A 151 -10.91 -8.39 -9.76
C LEU A 151 -12.17 -8.80 -9.02
N GLU A 152 -12.14 -8.74 -7.68
CA GLU A 152 -13.34 -8.88 -6.85
C GLU A 152 -14.15 -7.58 -6.87
N ASP A 153 -15.22 -7.53 -7.67
CA ASP A 153 -16.16 -6.41 -7.65
C ASP A 153 -17.09 -6.46 -6.42
N PRO A 154 -17.38 -5.33 -5.75
CA PRO A 154 -16.92 -3.96 -5.99
C PRO A 154 -15.72 -3.54 -5.10
N PHE A 155 -15.02 -4.52 -4.52
CA PHE A 155 -14.06 -4.28 -3.44
C PHE A 155 -12.66 -3.97 -3.92
N ASP A 156 -12.33 -4.40 -5.14
CA ASP A 156 -10.98 -4.35 -5.66
C ASP A 156 -10.89 -3.44 -6.88
N TRP A 157 -9.79 -2.70 -6.96
CA TRP A 157 -9.56 -1.73 -8.03
C TRP A 157 -8.12 -1.72 -8.49
N VAL A 158 -7.90 -1.36 -9.76
CA VAL A 158 -6.58 -1.03 -10.29
C VAL A 158 -6.59 0.41 -10.78
N TYR A 159 -5.65 1.21 -10.31
CA TYR A 159 -5.41 2.57 -10.80
C TYR A 159 -4.12 2.61 -11.59
N VAL A 160 -4.08 3.41 -12.65
CA VAL A 160 -2.87 3.80 -13.37
C VAL A 160 -2.67 5.30 -13.18
N TYR A 161 -1.45 5.67 -12.82
CA TYR A 161 -1.03 7.05 -12.57
C TYR A 161 0.14 7.42 -13.50
N ASP A 162 0.09 8.63 -14.04
CA ASP A 162 1.21 9.27 -14.73
C ASP A 162 1.87 10.30 -13.79
N GLY A 163 3.12 10.07 -13.39
CA GLY A 163 3.85 10.89 -12.43
C GLY A 163 4.17 10.17 -11.11
N ASN A 164 4.56 10.93 -10.08
CA ASN A 164 4.78 10.45 -8.69
C ASN A 164 3.69 10.99 -7.73
N THR A 165 2.68 11.66 -8.31
CA THR A 165 1.50 12.22 -7.64
C THR A 165 0.20 11.55 -8.08
N THR A 166 -0.73 11.31 -7.15
CA THR A 166 -2.01 10.62 -7.42
C THR A 166 -2.99 11.48 -8.20
N ASP A 167 -2.56 12.66 -8.66
CA ASP A 167 -3.38 13.66 -9.32
C ASP A 167 -3.82 13.25 -10.74
N SER A 168 -3.09 12.34 -11.39
CA SER A 168 -3.39 11.82 -12.72
C SER A 168 -3.94 10.39 -12.63
N THR A 169 -5.16 10.22 -12.14
CA THR A 169 -5.79 8.89 -11.95
C THR A 169 -6.53 8.39 -13.20
N PHE A 170 -6.21 7.17 -13.63
CA PHE A 170 -7.10 6.37 -14.48
C PHE A 170 -7.52 5.11 -13.74
N GLN A 171 -8.78 5.05 -13.30
CA GLN A 171 -9.34 3.86 -12.65
C GLN A 171 -9.72 2.82 -13.70
N ILE A 172 -9.24 1.60 -13.53
CA ILE A 172 -9.56 0.44 -14.36
C ILE A 172 -10.46 -0.47 -13.52
N SER A 173 -11.76 -0.43 -13.79
CA SER A 173 -12.77 -1.29 -13.14
C SER A 173 -13.17 -2.49 -13.98
N GLU A 174 -12.84 -2.50 -15.28
CA GLU A 174 -13.08 -3.60 -16.22
C GLU A 174 -11.90 -3.70 -17.18
N LYS A 175 -11.73 -4.84 -17.87
CA LYS A 175 -10.69 -5.00 -18.91
C LYS A 175 -10.80 -3.85 -19.91
N PRO A 176 -9.85 -2.90 -19.92
CA PRO A 176 -10.04 -1.70 -20.70
C PRO A 176 -9.82 -2.05 -22.17
N THR A 177 -10.84 -1.81 -23.00
CA THR A 177 -10.67 -1.81 -24.46
C THR A 177 -10.05 -0.48 -24.84
N ILE A 178 -8.74 -0.35 -24.65
CA ILE A 178 -8.01 0.86 -25.06
C ILE A 178 -7.77 0.78 -26.56
N LEU A 179 -8.71 1.32 -27.33
CA LEU A 179 -8.46 1.72 -28.72
C LEU A 179 -7.81 3.11 -28.66
N LEU A 180 -6.50 3.16 -28.92
CA LEU A 180 -5.79 4.39 -29.32
C LEU A 180 -5.93 4.58 -30.83
#